data_AF-A0A0F9H8N7-F1
#
_entry.id   AF-A0A0F9H8N7-F1
#
_cell.length_a   1.000
_cell.length_b   1.000
_cell.length_c   1.000
_cell.angle_alpha   90.00
_cell.angle_beta   90.00
_cell.angle_gamma   90.00
#
_symmetry.space_group_name_H-M   'P 1'
#
loop_
_entity.id
_entity.type
_entity.pdbx_description
1 polymer ?
#
loop_
_entity_poly.entity_id
_entity_poly.type
_entity_poly.pdbx_seq_one_letter_code
_entity_poly.pdbx_strand_id
1 'polypeptide(L)'
;MPFFNYTANQMNQRRYARLEDQFGRWWGAQIEKSTGDPCSEVSPVGGWNDPLNTPQRYLRPPQHEDGTTISGKIEVDFDRWMDSIRGSEDDWNQTIQVAGKETYKITTVAERRQWAEDPVLKAIAGPRPFPTMEMLVAARNGDRNLLGLATDVKTGTLHPETMTYTEFVSENRRNEFGKARPMAEVGKLWKEHRAFLRGEEVVEKDEVTEKVTETEEVAV
;
A
#
# COMPACT_ATOMS: atom_id res chain seq x y z
N MET A 1 21.01 28.23 -49.29
CA MET A 1 19.78 28.18 -48.46
C MET A 1 19.99 27.12 -47.40
N PRO A 2 19.90 27.43 -46.08
CA PRO A 2 19.94 26.37 -45.08
C PRO A 2 18.56 25.68 -45.07
N PHE A 3 18.57 24.36 -45.24
CA PHE A 3 17.40 23.53 -45.03
C PHE A 3 17.07 23.53 -43.53
N PHE A 4 16.05 24.30 -43.13
CA PHE A 4 15.46 24.16 -41.82
C PHE A 4 14.72 22.82 -41.77
N ASN A 5 15.36 21.80 -41.22
CA ASN A 5 14.71 20.55 -40.84
C ASN A 5 13.76 20.85 -39.67
N TYR A 6 12.50 21.18 -39.98
CA TYR A 6 11.44 21.42 -39.01
C TYR A 6 10.89 20.13 -38.37
N THR A 7 11.60 19.02 -38.52
CA THR A 7 11.37 17.72 -37.87
C THR A 7 12.45 17.46 -36.82
N ALA A 8 12.78 18.47 -36.00
CA ALA A 8 13.37 18.23 -34.68
C ALA A 8 12.33 17.44 -33.86
N ASN A 9 12.41 16.14 -34.08
CA ASN A 9 11.39 15.14 -33.86
C ASN A 9 11.14 15.04 -32.35
N GLN A 10 9.94 15.36 -31.87
CA GLN A 10 9.58 15.13 -30.46
C GLN A 10 9.86 13.66 -30.05
N MET A 11 9.77 12.71 -30.99
CA MET A 11 10.17 11.31 -30.82
C MET A 11 11.66 11.09 -30.52
N ASN A 12 12.54 11.97 -30.99
CA ASN A 12 13.97 11.87 -30.72
C ASN A 12 14.33 12.42 -29.34
N GLN A 13 13.55 13.35 -28.80
CA GLN A 13 13.83 14.01 -27.52
C GLN A 13 13.17 13.33 -26.33
N ARG A 14 12.06 12.60 -26.53
CA ARG A 14 11.31 11.95 -25.44
C ARG A 14 11.30 10.45 -25.57
N ARG A 15 11.21 9.74 -24.46
CA ARG A 15 10.99 8.28 -24.42
C ARG A 15 10.10 7.92 -23.25
N TYR A 16 9.32 6.86 -23.40
CA TYR A 16 8.68 6.24 -22.25
C TYR A 16 9.74 5.53 -21.39
N ALA A 17 9.67 5.72 -20.09
CA ALA A 17 10.54 5.07 -19.12
C ALA A 17 9.72 4.49 -17.97
N ARG A 18 10.24 3.38 -17.44
CA ARG A 18 9.83 2.85 -16.13
C ARG A 18 10.79 3.40 -15.10
N LEU A 19 10.25 4.05 -14.07
CA LEU A 19 10.97 4.68 -12.98
C LEU A 19 10.69 3.88 -11.72
N GLU A 20 11.73 3.47 -11.01
CA GLU A 20 11.60 2.74 -9.75
C GLU A 20 11.66 3.71 -8.57
N ASP A 21 10.72 3.57 -7.63
CA ASP A 21 10.68 4.40 -6.43
C ASP A 21 11.42 3.83 -5.23
N GLN A 22 11.43 4.58 -4.13
CA GLN A 22 12.14 4.19 -2.90
C GLN A 22 11.59 2.91 -2.24
N PHE A 23 10.41 2.42 -2.66
CA PHE A 23 9.81 1.16 -2.20
C PHE A 23 9.82 0.06 -3.27
N GLY A 24 10.54 0.27 -4.38
CA GLY A 24 10.64 -0.70 -5.47
C GLY A 24 9.42 -0.75 -6.40
N ARG A 25 8.49 0.21 -6.30
CA ARG A 25 7.32 0.31 -7.18
C ARG A 25 7.71 0.92 -8.51
N TRP A 26 7.08 0.46 -9.57
CA TRP A 26 7.31 0.99 -10.91
C TRP A 26 6.26 2.02 -11.31
N TRP A 27 6.77 3.16 -11.74
CA TRP A 27 6.01 4.27 -12.28
C TRP A 27 6.35 4.47 -13.75
N GLY A 28 5.36 4.79 -14.57
CA GLY A 28 5.50 5.04 -15.99
C GLY A 28 5.33 6.50 -16.30
N ALA A 29 6.29 7.07 -17.02
CA ALA A 29 6.19 8.44 -17.55
C ALA A 29 6.93 8.56 -18.88
N GLN A 30 6.54 9.51 -19.71
CA GLN A 30 7.39 10.00 -20.78
C GLN A 30 8.42 10.94 -20.16
N ILE A 31 9.70 10.61 -20.32
CA ILE A 31 10.82 11.43 -19.87
C ILE A 31 11.51 12.09 -21.05
N GLU A 32 12.07 13.28 -20.82
CA GLU A 32 13.00 13.90 -21.75
C GLU A 32 14.36 13.21 -21.68
N LYS A 33 14.96 12.90 -22.84
CA LYS A 33 16.21 12.12 -22.92
C LYS A 33 17.44 12.91 -22.46
N SER A 34 17.40 14.24 -22.55
CA SER A 34 18.51 15.13 -22.15
C SER A 34 18.55 15.37 -20.64
N THR A 35 17.38 15.52 -20.00
CA THR A 35 17.27 15.87 -18.57
C THR A 35 16.87 14.69 -17.70
N GLY A 36 16.16 13.71 -18.25
CA GLY A 36 15.58 12.60 -17.48
C GLY A 36 14.26 12.97 -16.79
N ASP A 37 13.78 14.19 -16.96
CA ASP A 37 12.60 14.71 -16.24
C ASP A 37 11.29 14.21 -16.86
N PRO A 38 10.28 13.88 -16.03
CA PRO A 38 8.96 13.49 -16.50
C PRO A 38 8.25 14.66 -17.17
N CYS A 39 7.83 14.45 -18.41
CA CYS A 39 7.11 15.40 -19.26
C CYS A 39 5.64 15.01 -19.48
N SER A 40 5.21 13.87 -18.93
CA SER A 40 3.83 13.42 -18.91
C SER A 40 3.38 13.12 -17.50
N GLU A 41 2.08 12.88 -17.34
CA GLU A 41 1.54 12.28 -16.12
C GLU A 41 2.28 10.98 -15.78
N VAL A 42 2.67 10.86 -14.51
CA VAL A 42 3.31 9.68 -13.95
C VAL A 42 2.20 8.75 -13.46
N SER A 43 2.20 7.51 -13.94
CA SER A 43 1.14 6.53 -13.62
C SER A 43 1.73 5.22 -13.09
N PRO A 44 1.04 4.49 -12.20
CA PRO A 44 1.45 3.15 -11.78
C PRO A 44 1.64 2.20 -12.97
N VAL A 45 2.71 1.41 -12.96
CA VAL A 45 3.02 0.39 -13.98
C VAL A 45 3.38 -0.92 -13.31
N GLY A 46 2.98 -2.05 -13.89
CA GLY A 46 3.24 -3.38 -13.33
C GLY A 46 2.05 -3.98 -12.56
N GLY A 47 0.83 -3.48 -12.81
CA GLY A 47 -0.39 -4.10 -12.29
C GLY A 47 -0.73 -3.76 -10.84
N TRP A 48 -0.03 -2.81 -10.23
CA TRP A 48 -0.39 -2.26 -8.93
C TRP A 48 -1.23 -0.98 -9.09
N ASN A 49 -2.05 -0.67 -8.09
CA ASN A 49 -2.84 0.55 -8.02
C ASN A 49 -2.32 1.42 -6.87
N ASP A 50 -2.31 2.73 -7.04
CA ASP A 50 -1.90 3.67 -6.00
C ASP A 50 -3.06 3.96 -5.03
N PRO A 51 -3.04 3.40 -3.80
CA PRO A 51 -4.14 3.56 -2.85
C PRO A 51 -4.26 4.98 -2.30
N LEU A 52 -3.17 5.75 -2.31
CA LEU A 52 -3.13 7.11 -1.77
C LEU A 52 -3.44 8.16 -2.84
N ASN A 53 -3.57 7.76 -4.11
CA ASN A 53 -3.76 8.64 -5.25
C ASN A 53 -2.76 9.80 -5.25
N THR A 54 -1.47 9.43 -5.22
CA THR A 54 -0.33 10.32 -5.04
C THR A 54 -0.34 11.45 -6.05
N PRO A 55 -0.50 12.71 -5.61
CA PRO A 55 -0.48 13.84 -6.52
C PRO A 55 0.86 13.98 -7.24
N GLN A 56 0.82 14.23 -8.55
CA GLN A 56 2.00 14.39 -9.43
C GLN A 56 3.06 15.36 -8.87
N ARG A 57 2.63 16.42 -8.14
CA ARG A 57 3.52 17.42 -7.54
C ARG A 57 4.48 16.85 -6.48
N TYR A 58 4.17 15.68 -5.93
CA TYR A 58 5.00 14.98 -4.94
C TYR A 58 5.81 13.83 -5.55
N LEU A 59 5.64 13.55 -6.84
CA LEU A 59 6.44 12.58 -7.59
C LEU A 59 7.58 13.32 -8.29
N ARG A 60 8.82 13.08 -7.87
CA ARG A 60 9.98 13.78 -8.43
C ARG A 60 11.12 12.82 -8.72
N PRO A 61 11.85 12.98 -9.83
CA PRO A 61 13.13 12.32 -9.98
C PRO A 61 14.08 12.78 -8.87
N PRO A 62 14.73 11.87 -8.14
CA PRO A 62 15.75 12.27 -7.18
C PRO A 62 16.95 12.89 -7.92
N GLN A 63 17.63 13.82 -7.26
CA GLN A 63 18.79 14.52 -7.80
C GLN A 63 20.05 14.11 -7.03
N HIS A 64 21.17 14.02 -7.75
CA HIS A 64 22.51 13.89 -7.18
C HIS A 64 22.91 15.19 -6.46
N GLU A 65 23.99 15.16 -5.67
CA GLU A 65 24.51 16.35 -4.96
C GLU A 65 24.92 17.49 -5.91
N ASP A 66 25.25 17.17 -7.15
CA ASP A 66 25.58 18.12 -8.21
C ASP A 66 24.34 18.70 -8.93
N GLY A 67 23.13 18.31 -8.51
CA GLY A 67 21.86 18.72 -9.09
C GLY A 67 21.46 17.95 -10.35
N THR A 68 22.23 16.94 -10.77
CA THR A 68 21.87 16.11 -11.92
C THR A 68 20.79 15.08 -11.57
N THR A 69 19.83 14.89 -12.45
CA THR A 69 18.72 13.94 -12.24
C THR A 69 19.20 12.49 -12.31
N ILE A 70 18.84 11.69 -11.29
CA ILE A 70 19.10 10.25 -11.27
C ILE A 70 18.13 9.57 -12.23
N SER A 71 18.64 9.18 -13.39
CA SER A 71 17.86 8.50 -14.43
C SER A 71 17.29 7.16 -13.94
N GLY A 72 16.02 6.89 -14.28
CA GLY A 72 15.37 5.61 -13.97
C GLY A 72 14.82 5.51 -12.55
N LYS A 73 14.92 6.58 -11.74
CA LYS A 73 14.34 6.64 -10.41
C LYS A 73 13.27 7.72 -10.30
N ILE A 74 12.37 7.53 -9.36
CA ILE A 74 11.41 8.54 -8.91
C ILE A 74 11.31 8.44 -7.40
N GLU A 75 10.90 9.52 -6.76
CA GLU A 75 10.73 9.58 -5.32
C GLU A 75 9.38 10.20 -5.01
N VAL A 76 8.68 9.60 -4.04
CA VAL A 76 7.53 10.24 -3.41
C VAL A 76 8.03 11.14 -2.28
N ASP A 77 7.90 12.45 -2.45
CA ASP A 77 8.22 13.48 -1.45
C ASP A 77 7.11 13.55 -0.39
N PHE A 78 7.12 12.59 0.53
CA PHE A 78 6.15 12.53 1.64
C PHE A 78 6.27 13.72 2.58
N ASP A 79 7.47 14.24 2.79
CA ASP A 79 7.68 15.33 3.75
C ASP A 79 6.94 16.59 3.29
N ARG A 80 7.09 16.96 2.01
CA ARG A 80 6.33 18.08 1.45
C ARG A 80 4.84 17.77 1.30
N TRP A 81 4.46 16.50 1.13
CA TRP A 81 3.05 16.11 1.10
C TRP A 81 2.39 16.26 2.46
N MET A 82 3.04 15.77 3.52
CA MET A 82 2.59 15.91 4.90
C MET A 82 2.44 17.38 5.28
N ASP A 83 3.41 18.22 4.98
CA ASP A 83 3.32 19.66 5.30
C ASP A 83 2.11 20.34 4.63
N SER A 84 1.76 19.93 3.40
CA SER A 84 0.57 20.44 2.73
C SER A 84 -0.73 19.93 3.34
N ILE A 85 -0.76 18.70 3.85
CA ILE A 85 -1.96 18.08 4.44
C ILE A 85 -2.21 18.59 5.86
N ARG A 86 -1.17 18.93 6.63
CA ARG A 86 -1.30 19.53 7.98
C ARG A 86 -2.25 20.72 7.98
N GLY A 87 -1.99 21.71 7.12
CA GLY A 87 -2.83 22.90 7.02
C GLY A 87 -4.28 22.55 6.65
N SER A 88 -4.47 21.64 5.69
CA SER A 88 -5.83 21.23 5.29
C SER A 88 -6.59 20.45 6.38
N GLU A 89 -5.90 19.61 7.15
CA GLU A 89 -6.54 18.89 8.27
C GLU A 89 -6.89 19.84 9.42
N ASP A 90 -6.01 20.79 9.75
CA ASP A 90 -6.26 21.79 10.79
C ASP A 90 -7.46 22.68 10.41
N ASP A 91 -7.52 23.16 9.16
CA ASP A 91 -8.64 23.95 8.64
C ASP A 91 -9.96 23.17 8.68
N TRP A 92 -9.93 21.89 8.29
CA TRP A 92 -11.11 21.03 8.31
C TRP A 92 -11.58 20.76 9.75
N ASN A 93 -10.65 20.45 10.65
CA ASN A 93 -10.93 20.23 12.07
C ASN A 93 -11.54 21.49 12.71
N GLN A 94 -10.99 22.67 12.41
CA GLN A 94 -11.53 23.94 12.89
C GLN A 94 -12.95 24.18 12.36
N THR A 95 -13.18 23.91 11.07
CA THR A 95 -14.49 24.07 10.44
C THR A 95 -15.54 23.17 11.07
N ILE A 96 -15.24 21.89 11.28
CA ILE A 96 -16.14 20.96 11.99
C ILE A 96 -16.40 21.41 13.42
N GLN A 97 -15.38 21.90 14.13
CA GLN A 97 -15.57 22.36 15.51
C GLN A 97 -16.46 23.60 15.59
N VAL A 98 -16.35 24.53 14.64
CA VAL A 98 -17.21 25.72 14.58
C VAL A 98 -18.64 25.30 14.23
N ALA A 99 -18.82 24.55 13.15
CA ALA A 99 -20.14 24.06 12.72
C ALA A 99 -20.82 23.21 13.81
N GLY A 100 -20.06 22.37 14.50
CA GLY A 100 -20.56 21.55 15.61
C GLY A 100 -21.04 22.37 16.80
N LYS A 101 -20.33 23.45 17.16
CA LYS A 101 -20.75 24.36 18.24
C LYS A 101 -21.99 25.17 17.87
N GLU A 102 -22.12 25.56 16.61
CA GLU A 102 -23.30 26.29 16.12
C GLU A 102 -24.54 25.38 16.04
N THR A 103 -24.36 24.13 15.59
CA THR A 103 -25.44 23.17 15.42
C THR A 103 -25.88 22.56 16.75
N TYR A 104 -24.93 22.23 17.63
CA TYR A 104 -25.16 21.53 18.89
C TYR A 104 -24.79 22.42 20.10
N LYS A 105 -25.82 22.92 20.80
CA LYS A 105 -25.69 23.91 21.88
C LYS A 105 -24.87 23.44 23.09
N ILE A 106 -24.89 22.15 23.42
CA ILE A 106 -24.13 21.56 24.52
C ILE A 106 -23.70 20.16 24.08
N THR A 107 -22.39 19.94 24.00
CA THR A 107 -21.80 18.64 23.66
C THR A 107 -20.65 18.34 24.60
N THR A 108 -20.70 17.14 25.17
CA THR A 108 -19.62 16.53 25.93
C THR A 108 -18.40 16.26 25.03
N VAL A 109 -17.22 16.06 25.62
CA VAL A 109 -16.00 15.75 24.85
C VAL A 109 -16.16 14.48 24.00
N ALA A 110 -16.94 13.50 24.48
CA ALA A 110 -17.21 12.26 23.73
C ALA A 110 -18.04 12.52 22.47
N GLU A 111 -19.10 13.33 22.56
CA GLU A 111 -19.93 13.69 21.40
C GLU A 111 -19.16 14.52 20.37
N ARG A 112 -18.26 15.40 20.82
CA ARG A 112 -17.40 16.16 19.90
C ARG A 112 -16.47 15.30 19.07
N ARG A 113 -16.04 14.13 19.58
CA ARG A 113 -15.21 13.19 18.80
C ARG A 113 -16.00 12.55 17.66
N GLN A 114 -17.32 12.44 17.80
CA GLN A 114 -18.20 11.88 16.78
C GLN A 114 -18.58 12.90 15.69
N TRP A 115 -18.27 14.19 15.88
CA TRP A 115 -18.56 15.24 14.89
C TRP A 115 -17.88 15.02 13.54
N ALA A 116 -16.71 14.40 13.53
CA ALA A 116 -16.00 14.02 12.32
C ALA A 116 -16.79 12.98 11.48
N GLU A 117 -17.70 12.24 12.10
CA GLU A 117 -18.50 11.20 11.45
C GLU A 117 -19.92 11.66 11.11
N ASP A 118 -20.40 12.73 11.76
CA ASP A 118 -21.74 13.29 11.61
C ASP A 118 -22.03 13.75 10.17
N PRO A 119 -23.10 13.24 9.53
CA PRO A 119 -23.44 13.58 8.15
C PRO A 119 -23.81 15.05 7.95
N VAL A 120 -24.40 15.72 8.95
CA VAL A 120 -24.79 17.14 8.86
C VAL A 120 -23.53 18.01 8.89
N LEU A 121 -22.60 17.72 9.80
CA LEU A 121 -21.36 18.49 9.91
C LEU A 121 -20.45 18.25 8.70
N LYS A 122 -20.42 17.03 8.15
CA LYS A 122 -19.74 16.72 6.89
C LYS A 122 -20.31 17.50 5.70
N ALA A 123 -21.63 17.71 5.65
CA ALA A 123 -22.24 18.50 4.59
C ALA A 123 -21.83 19.98 4.64
N ILE A 124 -21.49 20.50 5.82
CA ILE A 124 -21.04 21.89 6.02
C ILE A 124 -19.53 22.02 5.79
N ALA A 125 -18.73 21.18 6.47
CA ALA A 125 -17.27 21.26 6.45
C ALA A 125 -16.64 20.62 5.20
N GLY A 126 -17.40 19.81 4.47
CA GLY A 126 -16.90 19.01 3.36
C GLY A 126 -16.21 17.71 3.81
N PRO A 127 -15.73 16.91 2.85
CA PRO A 127 -15.02 15.67 3.15
C PRO A 127 -13.70 15.97 3.87
N ARG A 128 -13.32 15.07 4.80
CA ARG A 128 -11.99 15.12 5.40
C ARG A 128 -10.93 15.01 4.30
N PRO A 129 -9.81 15.76 4.39
CA PRO A 129 -8.69 15.60 3.47
C PRO A 129 -8.27 14.13 3.39
N PHE A 130 -8.10 13.66 2.15
CA PHE A 130 -7.57 12.33 1.86
C PHE A 130 -6.30 12.46 1.03
N PRO A 131 -5.21 11.74 1.38
CA PRO A 131 -5.03 10.92 2.58
C PRO A 131 -4.86 11.75 3.87
N THR A 132 -5.07 11.12 5.03
CA THR A 132 -4.84 11.75 6.35
C THR A 132 -3.36 11.79 6.71
N MET A 133 -2.97 12.62 7.68
CA MET A 133 -1.58 12.67 8.16
C MET A 133 -1.09 11.30 8.65
N GLU A 134 -1.91 10.59 9.41
CA GLU A 134 -1.58 9.26 9.94
C GLU A 134 -1.30 8.26 8.82
N MET A 135 -2.09 8.29 7.74
CA MET A 135 -1.89 7.45 6.56
C MET A 135 -0.57 7.80 5.85
N LEU A 136 -0.25 9.09 5.69
CA LEU A 136 1.01 9.50 5.07
C LEU A 136 2.23 9.10 5.90
N VAL A 137 2.15 9.21 7.23
CA VAL A 137 3.22 8.74 8.13
C VAL A 137 3.39 7.23 8.04
N ALA A 138 2.30 6.46 8.06
CA ALA A 138 2.34 5.01 7.91
C ALA A 138 2.92 4.59 6.55
N ALA A 139 2.49 5.24 5.47
CA ALA A 139 3.02 4.99 4.13
C ALA A 139 4.51 5.32 4.02
N ARG A 140 4.95 6.47 4.55
CA ARG A 140 6.37 6.85 4.62
C ARG A 140 7.21 5.80 5.34
N ASN A 141 6.66 5.19 6.39
CA ASN A 141 7.31 4.14 7.17
C ASN A 141 7.26 2.76 6.51
N GLY A 142 6.68 2.64 5.31
CA GLY A 142 6.67 1.39 4.56
C GLY A 142 5.40 0.54 4.73
N ASP A 143 4.27 1.12 5.16
CA ASP A 143 3.00 0.38 5.22
C ASP A 143 2.64 -0.17 3.82
N ARG A 144 2.70 -1.50 3.69
CA ARG A 144 2.53 -2.20 2.41
C ARG A 144 1.15 -1.98 1.81
N ASN A 145 0.10 -1.89 2.63
CA ASN A 145 -1.26 -1.75 2.14
C ASN A 145 -1.47 -0.35 1.56
N LEU A 146 -0.97 0.68 2.25
CA LEU A 146 -1.07 2.05 1.78
C LEU A 146 -0.16 2.32 0.58
N LEU A 147 0.94 1.60 0.45
CA LEU A 147 1.84 1.71 -0.70
C LEU A 147 1.41 0.87 -1.91
N GLY A 148 0.38 0.04 -1.79
CA GLY A 148 -0.06 -0.85 -2.89
C GLY A 148 0.90 -2.02 -3.14
N LEU A 149 1.65 -2.44 -2.12
CA LEU A 149 2.67 -3.51 -2.15
C LEU A 149 2.10 -4.87 -1.71
N ALA A 150 0.80 -5.10 -1.89
CA ALA A 150 0.18 -6.38 -1.58
C ALA A 150 0.64 -7.50 -2.51
N THR A 151 0.91 -7.15 -3.76
CA THR A 151 1.58 -8.00 -4.75
C THR A 151 2.95 -7.41 -5.07
N ASP A 152 3.89 -8.27 -5.41
CA ASP A 152 5.17 -7.86 -5.96
C ASP A 152 4.92 -7.21 -7.33
N VAL A 153 5.38 -5.97 -7.49
CA VAL A 153 5.15 -5.17 -8.70
C VAL A 153 5.87 -5.74 -9.93
N LYS A 154 6.94 -6.51 -9.73
CA LYS A 154 7.78 -7.07 -10.81
C LYS A 154 7.27 -8.44 -11.24
N THR A 155 6.88 -9.29 -10.30
CA THR A 155 6.46 -10.68 -10.57
C THR A 155 4.95 -10.87 -10.58
N GLY A 156 4.18 -9.92 -10.01
CA GLY A 156 2.74 -10.05 -9.81
C GLY A 156 2.35 -11.04 -8.71
N THR A 157 3.32 -11.63 -8.00
CA THR A 157 3.06 -12.64 -6.96
C THR A 157 2.58 -11.97 -5.68
N LEU A 158 1.59 -12.56 -5.02
CA LEU A 158 1.08 -12.06 -3.74
C LEU A 158 2.17 -12.16 -2.67
N HIS A 159 2.35 -11.10 -1.88
CA HIS A 159 3.37 -11.12 -0.84
C HIS A 159 2.95 -12.09 0.29
N PRO A 160 3.87 -12.91 0.82
CA PRO A 160 3.59 -13.84 1.92
C PRO A 160 2.83 -13.23 3.11
N GLU A 161 3.13 -11.99 3.47
CA GLU A 161 2.53 -11.29 4.62
C GLU A 161 1.08 -10.86 4.40
N THR A 162 0.74 -10.49 3.17
CA THR A 162 -0.57 -9.99 2.76
C THR A 162 -1.50 -11.12 2.31
N MET A 163 -0.96 -12.33 2.13
CA MET A 163 -1.71 -13.51 1.76
C MET A 163 -2.76 -13.86 2.82
N THR A 164 -3.99 -14.13 2.36
CA THR A 164 -5.08 -14.63 3.20
C THR A 164 -4.99 -16.15 3.34
N TYR A 165 -5.66 -16.71 4.36
CA TYR A 165 -5.72 -18.17 4.51
C TYR A 165 -6.38 -18.84 3.29
N THR A 166 -7.39 -18.20 2.70
CA THR A 166 -8.07 -18.70 1.50
C THR A 166 -7.15 -18.77 0.28
N GLU A 167 -6.33 -17.74 0.07
CA GLU A 167 -5.34 -17.72 -1.02
C GLU A 167 -4.25 -18.76 -0.77
N PHE A 168 -3.74 -18.83 0.46
CA PHE A 168 -2.74 -19.82 0.86
C PHE A 168 -3.24 -21.26 0.64
N VAL A 169 -4.48 -21.55 1.03
CA VAL A 169 -5.10 -22.84 0.78
C VAL A 169 -5.18 -23.11 -0.72
N SER A 170 -5.57 -22.12 -1.53
CA SER A 170 -5.68 -22.31 -2.98
C SER A 170 -4.34 -22.67 -3.64
N GLU A 171 -3.24 -22.06 -3.20
CA GLU A 171 -1.89 -22.33 -3.69
C GLU A 171 -1.33 -23.66 -3.16
N ASN A 172 -1.65 -24.03 -1.91
CA ASN A 172 -1.05 -25.18 -1.23
C ASN A 172 -1.98 -26.41 -1.16
N ARG A 173 -3.18 -26.36 -1.76
CA ARG A 173 -4.13 -27.49 -1.75
C ARG A 173 -3.59 -28.72 -2.44
N ARG A 174 -2.62 -28.56 -3.34
CA ARG A 174 -1.95 -29.67 -4.02
C ARG A 174 -0.51 -29.78 -3.54
N ASN A 175 -0.01 -31.00 -3.45
CA ASN A 175 1.42 -31.24 -3.23
C ASN A 175 2.19 -31.11 -4.57
N GLU A 176 3.52 -31.25 -4.49
CA GLU A 176 4.44 -31.22 -5.64
C GLU A 176 4.11 -32.27 -6.73
N PHE A 177 3.35 -33.32 -6.38
CA PHE A 177 2.88 -34.37 -7.30
C PHE A 177 1.43 -34.16 -7.76
N GLY A 178 0.84 -33.00 -7.50
CA GLY A 178 -0.52 -32.65 -7.91
C GLY A 178 -1.65 -33.32 -7.12
N LYS A 179 -1.34 -34.09 -6.06
CA LYS A 179 -2.34 -34.73 -5.18
C LYS A 179 -2.88 -33.73 -4.17
N ALA A 180 -4.18 -33.82 -3.87
CA ALA A 180 -4.81 -32.96 -2.87
C ALA A 180 -4.27 -33.26 -1.46
N ARG A 181 -3.83 -32.22 -0.75
CA ARG A 181 -3.44 -32.29 0.67
C ARG A 181 -4.69 -32.27 1.56
N PRO A 182 -4.69 -32.99 2.70
CA PRO A 182 -5.72 -32.84 3.72
C PRO A 182 -5.66 -31.44 4.35
N MET A 183 -6.82 -30.90 4.74
CA MET A 183 -6.91 -29.54 5.32
C MET A 183 -6.10 -29.37 6.61
N ALA A 184 -5.88 -30.44 7.38
CA ALA A 184 -5.03 -30.41 8.57
C ALA A 184 -3.56 -30.11 8.24
N GLU A 185 -3.04 -30.68 7.14
CA GLU A 185 -1.67 -30.43 6.67
C GLU A 185 -1.53 -29.00 6.14
N VAL A 186 -2.52 -28.52 5.38
CA VAL A 186 -2.56 -27.12 4.91
C VAL A 186 -2.63 -26.14 6.10
N GLY A 187 -3.38 -26.48 7.14
CA GLY A 187 -3.45 -25.69 8.37
C GLY A 187 -2.12 -25.65 9.13
N LYS A 188 -1.33 -26.73 9.12
CA LYS A 188 0.02 -26.77 9.70
C LYS A 188 0.97 -25.86 8.93
N LEU A 189 1.00 -25.98 7.60
CA LEU A 189 1.80 -25.12 6.72
C LEU A 189 1.46 -23.63 6.89
N TRP A 190 0.19 -23.31 7.10
CA TRP A 190 -0.21 -21.92 7.38
C TRP A 190 0.36 -21.38 8.68
N LYS A 191 0.40 -22.20 9.74
CA LYS A 191 1.00 -21.82 11.02
C LYS A 191 2.51 -21.61 10.88
N GLU A 192 3.19 -22.52 10.19
CA GLU A 192 4.61 -22.41 9.87
C GLU A 192 4.92 -21.15 9.05
N HIS A 193 4.12 -20.88 8.02
CA HIS A 193 4.20 -19.67 7.21
C HIS A 193 4.06 -18.40 8.06
N ARG A 194 3.03 -18.33 8.92
CA ARG A 194 2.81 -17.16 9.80
C ARG A 194 3.89 -17.00 10.87
N ALA A 195 4.41 -18.10 11.41
CA ALA A 195 5.46 -18.08 12.41
C ALA A 195 6.80 -17.64 11.79
N PHE A 196 7.15 -18.15 10.60
CA PHE A 196 8.30 -17.69 9.83
C PHE A 196 8.27 -16.18 9.59
N LEU A 197 7.10 -15.64 9.18
CA LEU A 197 6.93 -14.21 8.96
C LEU A 197 7.01 -13.37 10.23
N ARG A 198 6.73 -13.95 11.41
CA ARG A 198 6.85 -13.27 12.71
C ARG A 198 8.23 -13.44 13.33
N GLY A 199 9.11 -14.26 12.75
CA GLY A 199 10.38 -14.65 13.36
C GLY A 199 10.20 -15.52 14.61
N GLU A 200 9.06 -16.20 14.75
CA GLU A 200 8.77 -17.10 15.86
C GLU A 200 9.16 -18.54 15.46
N GLU A 201 9.97 -19.22 16.27
CA GLU A 201 10.17 -20.67 16.13
C GLU A 201 8.86 -21.40 16.47
N VAL A 202 8.36 -22.22 15.53
CA VAL A 202 7.21 -23.09 15.78
C VAL A 202 7.63 -24.21 16.71
N VAL A 203 7.33 -24.09 17.99
CA VAL A 203 7.44 -25.21 18.94
C VAL A 203 6.26 -26.16 18.68
N GLU A 204 6.52 -27.28 18.01
CA GLU A 204 5.57 -28.39 17.94
C GLU A 204 5.35 -28.94 19.35
N LYS A 205 4.16 -28.71 19.91
CA LYS A 205 3.67 -29.50 21.04
C LYS A 205 2.99 -30.73 20.47
N ASP A 206 3.70 -31.85 20.44
CA ASP A 206 3.13 -33.16 20.20
C ASP A 206 2.14 -33.49 21.32
N GLU A 207 0.84 -33.38 21.04
CA GLU A 207 -0.21 -33.94 21.89
C GLU A 207 -0.20 -35.46 21.72
N VAL A 208 0.53 -36.14 22.61
CA VAL A 208 0.42 -37.59 22.82
C VAL A 208 -0.98 -37.85 23.38
N THR A 209 -1.90 -38.33 22.53
CA THR A 209 -3.19 -38.86 22.97
C THR A 209 -3.00 -40.29 23.45
N GLU A 210 -2.82 -40.42 24.75
CA GLU A 210 -2.82 -41.67 25.51
C GLU A 210 -4.20 -42.33 25.38
N LYS A 211 -4.30 -43.39 24.57
CA LYS A 211 -5.51 -44.22 24.49
C LYS A 211 -5.60 -45.14 25.70
N VAL A 212 -6.36 -44.72 26.71
CA VAL A 212 -6.94 -45.63 27.69
C VAL A 212 -7.98 -46.50 26.97
N THR A 213 -7.78 -47.80 26.96
CA THR A 213 -8.82 -48.78 26.58
C THR A 213 -9.10 -49.67 27.78
N GLU A 214 -10.06 -49.24 28.61
CA GLU A 214 -10.92 -50.13 29.37
C GLU A 214 -12.12 -50.46 28.50
N THR A 215 -12.41 -51.74 28.28
CA THR A 215 -13.72 -52.34 28.59
C THR A 215 -13.71 -53.84 28.34
N GLU A 216 -14.10 -54.58 29.39
CA GLU A 216 -14.68 -55.92 29.36
C GLU A 216 -15.86 -55.98 28.38
N GLU A 217 -16.09 -57.14 27.74
CA GLU A 217 -17.39 -57.81 27.88
C GLU A 217 -17.37 -59.27 27.41
N VAL A 218 -18.28 -60.02 28.02
CA VAL A 218 -18.45 -61.48 28.09
C VAL A 218 -19.58 -61.94 27.15
N ALA A 219 -19.54 -63.24 26.80
CA ALA A 219 -20.58 -64.10 26.20
C ALA A 219 -20.78 -63.94 24.67
N VAL A 220 -20.77 -65.04 23.88
CA VAL A 220 -21.59 -66.27 23.96
C VAL A 220 -20.77 -67.54 23.72
#